data_AF-A0A0A2MBU7-F1
#
_entry.id   AF-A0A0A2MBU7-F1
#
_cell.length_a   1.000
_cell.length_b   1.000
_cell.length_c   1.000
_cell.angle_alpha   90.00
_cell.angle_beta   90.00
_cell.angle_gamma   90.00
#
_symmetry.space_group_name_H-M   'P 1'
#
loop_
_entity.id
_entity.type
_entity.pdbx_description
1 polymer ?
#
loop_
_entity_poly.entity_id
_entity_poly.type
_entity_poly.pdbx_seq_one_letter_code
_entity_poly.pdbx_strand_id
1 'polypeptide(L)'
;MQNRNQEIEKSIIRNHDNKLKKLLKEAVLENDTSILDILRNAIEKEQTNGAIINEITKAYFRLKRKNINDCSPLFELMHIDVYTVQESLLEILGYDKVVPSLEEQKKIIEKYFDFGSDIDLRYFSDPRYGLAAACAGWNTEVVEQFLKQCLTINDVPLKYVTENSLKKKYVRLR
;
A
#
# COMPACT_ATOMS: atom_id res chain seq x y z
N MET A 1 4.94 -5.60 26.35
CA MET A 1 4.54 -4.35 25.65
C MET A 1 5.66 -3.31 25.61
N GLN A 2 6.11 -2.71 26.73
CA GLN A 2 7.15 -1.64 26.70
C GLN A 2 8.45 -1.98 25.96
N ASN A 3 8.90 -3.25 25.96
CA ASN A 3 10.11 -3.66 25.25
C ASN A 3 9.96 -3.57 23.72
N ARG A 4 8.83 -4.03 23.15
CA ARG A 4 8.61 -4.07 21.69
C ARG A 4 8.55 -2.66 21.09
N ASN A 5 7.83 -1.74 21.72
CA ASN A 5 7.73 -0.35 21.28
C ASN A 5 9.13 0.28 21.16
N GLN A 6 9.96 0.10 22.19
CA GLN A 6 11.34 0.57 22.19
C GLN A 6 12.20 -0.11 21.12
N GLU A 7 12.00 -1.40 20.85
CA GLU A 7 12.72 -2.11 19.80
C GLU A 7 12.33 -1.65 18.40
N ILE A 8 11.05 -1.35 18.16
CA ILE A 8 10.56 -0.79 16.91
C ILE A 8 11.17 0.59 16.69
N GLU A 9 11.05 1.51 17.66
CA GLU A 9 11.64 2.85 17.58
C GLU A 9 13.15 2.80 17.31
N LYS A 10 13.89 1.97 18.06
CA LYS A 10 15.33 1.77 17.84
C LYS A 10 15.62 1.24 16.45
N SER A 11 14.79 0.34 15.93
CA SER A 11 14.99 -0.26 14.59
C SER A 11 14.72 0.76 13.49
N ILE A 12 13.73 1.64 13.65
CA ILE A 12 13.45 2.76 12.76
C ILE A 12 14.64 3.72 12.75
N ILE A 13 15.08 4.19 13.92
CA ILE A 13 16.18 5.16 14.04
C ILE A 13 17.49 4.61 13.46
N ARG A 14 17.78 3.33 13.68
CA ARG A 14 19.02 2.68 13.22
C ARG A 14 18.93 2.12 11.80
N ASN A 15 17.81 2.30 11.10
CA ASN A 15 17.55 1.71 9.79
C ASN A 15 17.73 0.18 9.72
N HIS A 16 17.34 -0.54 10.78
CA HIS A 16 17.43 -2.00 10.85
C HIS A 16 16.22 -2.69 10.17
N ASP A 17 16.15 -2.62 8.84
CA ASP A 17 15.01 -3.09 8.03
C ASP A 17 14.57 -4.54 8.36
N ASN A 18 15.49 -5.51 8.31
CA ASN A 18 15.16 -6.92 8.57
C ASN A 18 14.58 -7.17 9.98
N LYS A 19 15.12 -6.49 10.99
CA LYS A 19 14.62 -6.62 12.36
C LYS A 19 13.23 -5.99 12.47
N LEU A 20 13.05 -4.81 11.88
CA LEU A 20 11.77 -4.11 11.88
C LEU A 20 10.68 -4.93 11.19
N LYS A 21 10.94 -5.46 9.98
CA LYS A 21 10.02 -6.34 9.25
C LYS A 21 9.52 -7.50 10.11
N LYS A 22 10.42 -8.16 10.84
CA LYS A 22 10.07 -9.24 11.76
C LYS A 22 9.15 -8.75 12.88
N LEU A 23 9.52 -7.66 13.55
CA LEU A 23 8.75 -7.08 14.65
C LEU A 23 7.33 -6.64 14.21
N LEU A 24 7.23 -5.98 13.06
CA LEU A 24 5.94 -5.52 12.50
C LEU A 24 5.06 -6.70 12.09
N LYS A 25 5.64 -7.75 11.50
CA LYS A 25 4.91 -8.97 11.15
C LYS A 25 4.34 -9.65 12.40
N GLU A 26 5.13 -9.78 13.46
CA GLU A 26 4.69 -10.33 14.75
C GLU A 26 3.57 -9.46 15.35
N ALA A 27 3.73 -8.14 15.36
CA ALA A 27 2.71 -7.22 15.87
C ALA A 27 1.39 -7.34 15.10
N VAL A 28 1.42 -7.43 13.77
CA VAL A 28 0.22 -7.64 12.92
C VAL A 28 -0.44 -8.98 13.23
N LEU A 29 0.33 -10.06 13.38
CA LEU A 29 -0.20 -11.39 13.71
C LEU A 29 -0.87 -11.43 15.09
N GLU A 30 -0.34 -10.67 16.04
CA GLU A 30 -0.87 -10.56 17.41
C GLU A 30 -1.96 -9.49 17.54
N ASN A 31 -2.26 -8.74 16.47
CA ASN A 31 -3.13 -7.57 16.48
C ASN A 31 -2.74 -6.54 17.57
N ASP A 32 -1.44 -6.31 17.74
CA ASP A 32 -0.88 -5.40 18.74
C ASP A 32 -1.06 -3.94 18.31
N THR A 33 -2.21 -3.35 18.66
CA THR A 33 -2.51 -1.96 18.31
C THR A 33 -1.76 -0.94 19.17
N SER A 34 -0.98 -1.36 20.17
CA SER A 34 -0.25 -0.46 21.07
C SER A 34 0.92 0.27 20.39
N ILE A 35 1.29 -0.16 19.17
CA ILE A 35 2.35 0.46 18.36
C ILE A 35 1.84 1.50 17.36
N LEU A 36 0.52 1.67 17.21
CA LEU A 36 -0.08 2.51 16.16
C LEU A 36 0.47 3.95 16.18
N ASP A 37 0.61 4.56 17.35
CA ASP A 37 1.14 5.93 17.47
C ASP A 37 2.60 6.03 17.01
N ILE A 38 3.42 5.01 17.30
CA ILE A 38 4.82 4.96 16.86
C ILE A 38 4.88 4.84 15.34
N LEU A 39 4.05 3.97 14.75
CA LEU A 39 4.00 3.79 13.30
C LEU A 39 3.51 5.06 12.61
N ARG A 40 2.43 5.68 13.10
CA ARG A 40 1.90 6.93 12.55
C ARG A 40 2.94 8.05 12.59
N ASN A 41 3.59 8.24 13.73
CA ASN A 41 4.64 9.23 13.88
C ASN A 41 5.83 8.97 12.94
N ALA A 42 6.12 7.72 12.60
CA ALA A 42 7.16 7.38 11.64
C ALA A 42 6.74 7.66 10.19
N ILE A 43 5.47 7.41 9.84
CA ILE A 43 4.87 7.71 8.53
C ILE A 43 4.90 9.22 8.24
N GLU A 44 4.58 10.04 9.24
CA GLU A 44 4.52 11.51 9.11
C GLU A 44 5.92 12.17 9.09
N LYS A 45 7.01 11.44 9.38
CA LYS A 45 8.37 11.97 9.38
C LYS A 45 9.07 11.72 8.04
N GLU A 46 9.43 12.80 7.35
CA GLU A 46 10.07 12.81 6.02
C GLU A 46 11.44 12.09 5.94
N GLN A 47 12.10 11.82 7.06
CA GLN A 47 13.49 11.32 7.08
C GLN A 47 13.63 9.80 7.09
N THR A 48 12.54 9.05 6.97
CA THR A 48 12.57 7.58 7.08
C THR A 48 12.92 6.93 5.74
N ASN A 49 13.82 5.93 5.75
CA ASN A 49 14.17 5.13 4.58
C ASN A 49 12.91 4.54 3.89
N GLY A 50 12.82 4.62 2.55
CA GLY A 50 11.67 4.15 1.78
C GLY A 50 11.29 2.68 1.99
N ALA A 51 12.25 1.78 2.18
CA ALA A 51 11.94 0.38 2.49
C ALA A 51 11.26 0.24 3.85
N ILE A 52 11.72 1.02 4.83
CA ILE A 52 11.17 1.04 6.19
C ILE A 52 9.78 1.67 6.19
N ILE A 53 9.59 2.80 5.49
CA ILE A 53 8.30 3.47 5.44
C ILE A 53 7.24 2.60 4.77
N ASN A 54 7.64 1.78 3.78
CA ASN A 54 6.73 0.84 3.13
C ASN A 54 6.19 -0.21 4.11
N GLU A 55 7.08 -0.83 4.89
CA GLU A 55 6.68 -1.83 5.89
C GLU A 55 5.86 -1.23 7.03
N ILE A 56 6.24 -0.05 7.51
CA ILE A 56 5.49 0.67 8.55
C ILE A 56 4.09 1.02 8.06
N THR A 57 3.96 1.56 6.84
CA THR A 57 2.67 1.95 6.26
C THR A 57 1.75 0.72 6.11
N LYS A 58 2.29 -0.39 5.60
CA LYS A 58 1.54 -1.65 5.47
C LYS A 58 1.12 -2.20 6.83
N ALA A 59 2.00 -2.18 7.83
CA ALA A 59 1.70 -2.65 9.18
C ALA A 59 0.63 -1.76 9.86
N TYR A 60 0.75 -0.43 9.74
CA TYR A 60 -0.24 0.52 10.24
C TYR A 60 -1.61 0.23 9.64
N PHE A 61 -1.70 0.10 8.32
CA PHE A 61 -2.94 -0.23 7.62
C PHE A 61 -3.58 -1.51 8.20
N ARG A 62 -2.80 -2.59 8.31
CA ARG A 62 -3.30 -3.89 8.77
C ARG A 62 -3.75 -3.89 10.23
N LEU A 63 -3.11 -3.11 11.10
CA LEU A 63 -3.46 -2.99 12.52
C LEU A 63 -4.65 -2.05 12.75
N LYS A 64 -4.81 -1.04 11.90
CA LYS A 64 -5.85 -0.01 12.05
C LYS A 64 -7.20 -0.45 11.46
N ARG A 65 -7.18 -1.24 10.37
CA ARG A 65 -8.41 -1.74 9.73
C ARG A 65 -9.21 -2.64 10.67
N LYS A 66 -10.53 -2.51 10.63
CA LYS A 66 -11.48 -3.31 11.42
C LYS A 66 -11.74 -4.70 10.81
N ASN A 67 -11.58 -4.82 9.49
CA ASN A 67 -11.70 -6.07 8.74
C ASN A 67 -10.90 -5.97 7.44
N ILE A 68 -10.82 -7.06 6.66
CA ILE A 68 -10.01 -7.13 5.44
C ILE A 68 -10.42 -6.11 4.36
N ASN A 69 -11.68 -5.68 4.35
CA ASN A 69 -12.23 -4.72 3.38
C ASN A 69 -12.29 -3.28 3.92
N ASP A 70 -11.87 -3.05 5.17
CA ASP A 70 -11.87 -1.70 5.75
C ASP A 70 -10.69 -0.90 5.21
N CYS A 71 -11.02 0.09 4.38
CA CYS A 71 -10.09 1.03 3.77
C CYS A 71 -9.96 2.36 4.53
N SER A 72 -10.57 2.51 5.70
CA SER A 72 -10.44 3.75 6.48
C SER A 72 -8.98 4.17 6.74
N PRO A 73 -7.99 3.26 6.93
CA PRO A 73 -6.60 3.67 7.08
C PRO A 73 -6.00 4.30 5.82
N LEU A 74 -6.48 3.93 4.61
CA LEU A 74 -6.07 4.59 3.37
C LEU A 74 -6.49 6.05 3.38
N PHE A 75 -7.76 6.30 3.68
CA PHE A 75 -8.30 7.66 3.68
C PHE A 75 -7.72 8.51 4.82
N GLU A 76 -7.30 7.88 5.92
CA GLU A 76 -6.55 8.56 6.97
C GLU A 76 -5.17 9.02 6.47
N LEU A 77 -4.47 8.26 5.62
CA LEU A 77 -3.09 8.53 5.20
C LEU A 77 -2.95 9.17 3.80
N MET A 78 -4.03 9.26 3.01
CA MET A 78 -3.98 9.77 1.63
C MET A 78 -3.60 11.25 1.50
N HIS A 79 -3.60 11.99 2.61
CA HIS A 79 -3.19 13.39 2.68
C HIS A 79 -1.66 13.56 2.83
N ILE A 80 -0.93 12.48 3.08
CA ILE A 80 0.53 12.50 3.24
C ILE A 80 1.18 12.43 1.86
N ASP A 81 1.69 13.55 1.36
CA ASP A 81 2.28 13.67 0.02
C ASP A 81 3.70 13.07 -0.09
N VAL A 82 3.96 11.98 0.63
CA VAL A 82 5.21 11.19 0.53
C VAL A 82 4.98 10.05 -0.45
N TYR A 83 5.70 10.06 -1.58
CA TYR A 83 5.55 9.09 -2.67
C TYR A 83 5.52 7.63 -2.18
N THR A 84 6.49 7.22 -1.36
CA THR A 84 6.56 5.83 -0.89
C THR A 84 5.39 5.46 0.02
N VAL A 85 4.84 6.39 0.81
CA VAL A 85 3.64 6.14 1.62
C VAL A 85 2.46 5.85 0.70
N GLN A 86 2.25 6.70 -0.31
CA GLN A 86 1.18 6.56 -1.29
C GLN A 86 1.29 5.25 -2.09
N GLU A 87 2.48 4.90 -2.58
CA GLU A 87 2.75 3.62 -3.24
C GLU A 87 2.42 2.43 -2.31
N SER A 88 2.83 2.50 -1.05
CA SER A 88 2.60 1.44 -0.06
C SER A 88 1.11 1.22 0.24
N LEU A 89 0.32 2.29 0.23
CA LEU A 89 -1.13 2.23 0.33
C LEU A 89 -1.76 1.51 -0.87
N LEU A 90 -1.23 1.70 -2.09
CA LEU A 90 -1.73 0.98 -3.27
C LEU A 90 -1.33 -0.49 -3.25
N GLU A 91 -0.08 -0.78 -2.87
CA GLU A 91 0.41 -2.14 -2.75
C GLU A 91 -0.43 -2.96 -1.79
N ILE A 92 -0.71 -2.44 -0.59
CA ILE A 92 -1.43 -3.20 0.43
C ILE A 92 -2.84 -3.60 -0.02
N LEU A 93 -3.52 -2.76 -0.81
CA LEU A 93 -4.83 -3.10 -1.40
C LEU A 93 -4.73 -4.34 -2.29
N GLY A 94 -3.68 -4.41 -3.13
CA GLY A 94 -3.43 -5.53 -4.04
C GLY A 94 -3.01 -6.80 -3.30
N TYR A 95 -2.05 -6.69 -2.37
CA TYR A 95 -1.53 -7.83 -1.60
C TYR A 95 -2.61 -8.50 -0.75
N ASP A 96 -3.38 -7.69 -0.04
CA ASP A 96 -4.40 -8.19 0.88
C ASP A 96 -5.75 -8.41 0.18
N LYS A 97 -5.85 -8.12 -1.13
CA LYS A 97 -7.05 -8.28 -1.96
C LYS A 97 -8.26 -7.56 -1.38
N VAL A 98 -8.03 -6.34 -0.92
CA VAL A 98 -9.04 -5.50 -0.27
C VAL A 98 -10.14 -5.15 -1.28
N VAL A 99 -11.40 -5.34 -0.90
CA VAL A 99 -12.57 -4.95 -1.71
C VAL A 99 -13.37 -3.88 -0.95
N PRO A 100 -13.09 -2.58 -1.18
CA PRO A 100 -13.81 -1.48 -0.53
C PRO A 100 -15.25 -1.37 -1.02
N SER A 101 -16.04 -0.49 -0.41
CA SER A 101 -17.36 -0.13 -0.94
C SER A 101 -17.25 0.54 -2.32
N LEU A 102 -18.33 0.53 -3.10
CA LEU A 102 -18.35 1.12 -4.45
C LEU A 102 -17.91 2.59 -4.47
N GLU A 103 -18.36 3.37 -3.47
CA GLU A 103 -18.00 4.79 -3.36
C GLU A 103 -16.53 5.00 -2.98
N GLU A 104 -15.97 4.12 -2.15
CA GLU A 104 -14.53 4.14 -1.83
C GLU A 104 -13.69 3.75 -3.05
N GLN A 105 -14.12 2.74 -3.82
CA GLN A 105 -13.43 2.37 -5.06
C GLN A 105 -13.34 3.56 -6.02
N LYS A 106 -14.44 4.29 -6.24
CA LYS A 106 -14.46 5.49 -7.10
C LYS A 106 -13.48 6.55 -6.61
N LYS A 107 -13.49 6.87 -5.31
CA LYS A 107 -12.59 7.87 -4.71
C LYS A 107 -11.12 7.48 -4.85
N ILE A 108 -10.79 6.19 -4.67
CA ILE A 108 -9.42 5.70 -4.81
C ILE A 108 -8.99 5.79 -6.27
N ILE A 109 -9.82 5.34 -7.21
CA ILE A 109 -9.50 5.45 -8.65
C ILE A 109 -9.29 6.91 -9.06
N GLU A 110 -10.17 7.82 -8.63
CA GLU A 110 -10.05 9.25 -8.93
C GLU A 110 -8.74 9.85 -8.39
N LYS A 111 -8.37 9.54 -7.14
CA LYS A 111 -7.14 10.06 -6.52
C LYS A 111 -5.85 9.57 -7.22
N TYR A 112 -5.82 8.32 -7.66
CA TYR A 112 -4.60 7.67 -8.13
C TYR A 112 -4.57 7.39 -9.63
N PHE A 113 -5.53 7.93 -10.39
CA PHE A 113 -5.64 7.72 -11.84
C PHE A 113 -4.31 8.01 -12.57
N ASP A 114 -3.72 9.18 -12.30
CA ASP A 114 -2.47 9.64 -12.90
C ASP A 114 -1.25 9.52 -11.95
N PHE A 115 -1.38 8.81 -10.84
CA PHE A 115 -0.29 8.72 -9.86
C PHE A 115 0.95 8.05 -10.46
N GLY A 116 2.11 8.69 -10.29
CA GLY A 116 3.39 8.22 -10.83
C GLY A 116 3.57 8.44 -12.34
N SER A 117 2.77 9.29 -12.99
CA SER A 117 2.92 9.57 -14.43
C SER A 117 4.28 10.14 -14.83
N ASP A 118 5.01 10.71 -13.88
CA ASP A 118 6.33 11.33 -14.03
C ASP A 118 7.50 10.41 -13.65
N ILE A 119 7.24 9.17 -13.24
CA ILE A 119 8.29 8.26 -12.81
C ILE A 119 9.13 7.71 -13.96
N ASP A 120 10.43 7.55 -13.73
CA ASP A 120 11.34 6.91 -14.68
C ASP A 120 11.25 5.37 -14.58
N LEU A 121 10.47 4.79 -15.50
CA LEU A 121 10.22 3.36 -15.60
C LEU A 121 11.46 2.51 -15.95
N ARG A 122 12.61 3.12 -16.23
CA ARG A 122 13.88 2.39 -16.40
C ARG A 122 14.45 1.89 -15.08
N TYR A 123 14.14 2.58 -13.99
CA TYR A 123 14.70 2.32 -12.67
C TYR A 123 13.65 1.86 -11.66
N PHE A 124 12.41 2.28 -11.87
CA PHE A 124 11.30 1.99 -10.98
C PHE A 124 10.17 1.34 -11.75
N SER A 125 9.24 0.74 -11.02
CA SER A 125 7.98 0.33 -11.61
C SER A 125 6.89 1.34 -11.32
N ASP A 126 5.86 1.31 -12.15
CA ASP A 126 4.73 2.20 -11.98
C ASP A 126 4.01 1.90 -10.65
N PRO A 127 3.78 2.91 -9.78
CA PRO A 127 3.20 2.70 -8.46
C PRO A 127 1.74 2.24 -8.51
N ARG A 128 1.06 2.44 -9.64
CA ARG A 128 -0.31 1.94 -9.85
C ARG A 128 -0.36 0.42 -9.92
N TYR A 129 0.78 -0.27 -9.98
CA TYR A 129 0.89 -1.74 -9.93
C TYR A 129 0.04 -2.37 -8.82
N GLY A 130 0.13 -1.86 -7.60
CA GLY A 130 -0.63 -2.36 -6.46
C GLY A 130 -2.14 -2.16 -6.61
N LEU A 131 -2.56 -0.98 -7.07
CA LEU A 131 -3.95 -0.63 -7.30
C LEU A 131 -4.56 -1.44 -8.46
N ALA A 132 -3.82 -1.58 -9.56
CA ALA A 132 -4.22 -2.39 -10.70
C ALA A 132 -4.43 -3.86 -10.27
N ALA A 133 -3.58 -4.40 -9.40
CA ALA A 133 -3.80 -5.73 -8.83
C ALA A 133 -5.05 -5.82 -7.94
N ALA A 134 -5.32 -4.81 -7.10
CA ALA A 134 -6.50 -4.76 -6.24
C ALA A 134 -7.81 -4.78 -7.06
N CYS A 135 -7.81 -4.09 -8.20
CA CYS A 135 -8.95 -3.97 -9.10
C CYS A 135 -9.51 -5.31 -9.62
N ALA A 136 -8.76 -6.42 -9.53
CA ALA A 136 -9.26 -7.74 -9.90
C ALA A 136 -10.55 -8.16 -9.16
N GLY A 137 -10.76 -7.67 -7.94
CA GLY A 137 -11.97 -7.92 -7.15
C GLY A 137 -12.97 -6.76 -7.11
N TRP A 138 -12.70 -5.66 -7.81
CA TRP A 138 -13.50 -4.43 -7.74
C TRP A 138 -14.60 -4.42 -8.80
N ASN A 139 -15.49 -3.42 -8.72
CA ASN A 139 -16.56 -3.24 -9.68
C ASN A 139 -15.98 -2.86 -11.06
N THR A 140 -16.37 -3.61 -12.10
CA THR A 140 -15.85 -3.45 -13.46
C THR A 140 -16.10 -2.06 -14.04
N GLU A 141 -17.28 -1.49 -13.83
CA GLU A 141 -17.64 -0.17 -14.37
C GLU A 141 -16.80 0.94 -13.74
N VAL A 142 -16.35 0.77 -12.49
CA VAL A 142 -15.50 1.75 -11.80
C VAL A 142 -14.05 1.68 -12.29
N VAL A 143 -13.52 0.48 -12.52
CA VAL A 143 -12.07 0.29 -12.74
C VAL A 143 -11.67 0.15 -14.21
N GLU A 144 -12.61 -0.08 -15.13
CA GLU A 144 -12.30 -0.41 -16.52
C GLU A 144 -11.45 0.65 -17.22
N GLN A 145 -11.80 1.93 -17.07
CA GLN A 145 -11.06 3.03 -17.70
C GLN A 145 -9.64 3.13 -17.14
N PHE A 146 -9.49 3.04 -15.82
CA PHE A 146 -8.20 3.05 -15.14
C PHE A 146 -7.32 1.89 -15.62
N LEU A 147 -7.85 0.66 -15.65
CA LEU A 147 -7.10 -0.50 -16.13
C LEU A 147 -6.71 -0.37 -17.61
N LYS A 148 -7.58 0.18 -18.46
CA LYS A 148 -7.24 0.45 -19.87
C LYS A 148 -6.09 1.45 -20.00
N GLN A 149 -6.07 2.50 -19.17
CA GLN A 149 -4.94 3.43 -19.10
C GLN A 149 -3.67 2.73 -18.62
N CYS A 150 -3.76 1.85 -17.62
CA CYS A 150 -2.60 1.08 -17.15
C CYS A 150 -1.94 0.24 -18.26
N LEU A 151 -2.72 -0.28 -19.22
CA LEU A 151 -2.19 -1.04 -20.37
C LEU A 151 -1.37 -0.18 -21.34
N THR A 152 -1.61 1.14 -21.41
CA THR A 152 -0.88 2.03 -22.33
C THR A 152 0.52 2.38 -21.82
N ILE A 153 0.79 2.15 -20.53
CA ILE A 153 2.06 2.49 -19.89
C ILE A 153 3.08 1.40 -20.19
N ASN A 154 4.31 1.79 -20.53
CA ASN A 154 5.37 0.84 -20.86
C ASN A 154 6.08 0.24 -19.61
N ASP A 155 5.30 -0.33 -18.70
CA ASP A 155 5.79 -1.06 -17.53
C ASP A 155 5.30 -2.52 -17.58
N VAL A 156 6.24 -3.47 -17.72
CA VAL A 156 5.92 -4.90 -17.89
C VAL A 156 5.16 -5.47 -16.67
N PRO A 157 5.58 -5.22 -15.41
CA PRO A 157 4.82 -5.64 -14.24
C PRO A 157 3.39 -5.10 -14.21
N LEU A 158 3.19 -3.81 -14.47
CA LEU A 158 1.87 -3.18 -14.49
C LEU A 158 0.98 -3.79 -15.58
N LYS A 159 1.49 -3.97 -16.81
CA LYS A 159 0.72 -4.61 -17.88
C LYS A 159 0.24 -6.00 -17.49
N TYR A 160 1.14 -6.81 -16.93
CA TYR A 160 0.82 -8.18 -16.53
C TYR A 160 -0.29 -8.24 -15.46
N VAL A 161 -0.22 -7.43 -14.40
CA VAL A 161 -1.28 -7.41 -13.38
C VAL A 161 -2.59 -6.88 -13.96
N THR A 162 -2.52 -5.85 -14.80
CA THR A 162 -3.69 -5.19 -15.41
C THR A 162 -4.47 -6.14 -16.33
N GLU A 163 -3.78 -6.89 -17.19
CA GLU A 163 -4.41 -7.88 -18.07
C GLU A 163 -5.15 -8.98 -17.30
N ASN A 164 -4.63 -9.36 -16.13
CA ASN A 164 -5.26 -10.35 -15.27
C ASN A 164 -6.43 -9.76 -14.46
N SER A 165 -6.29 -8.52 -13.97
CA SER A 165 -7.36 -7.81 -13.27
C SER A 165 -8.58 -7.55 -14.16
N LEU A 166 -8.39 -7.22 -15.44
CA LEU A 166 -9.48 -7.13 -16.42
C LEU A 166 -10.26 -8.45 -16.57
N LYS A 167 -9.60 -9.59 -16.31
CA LYS A 167 -10.21 -10.93 -16.31
C LYS A 167 -10.72 -11.34 -14.91
N LYS A 168 -10.72 -10.42 -13.95
CA LYS A 168 -11.04 -10.65 -12.53
C LYS A 168 -10.17 -11.74 -11.87
N LYS A 169 -8.89 -11.80 -12.25
CA LYS A 169 -7.92 -12.78 -11.73
C LYS A 169 -6.83 -12.07 -10.95
N TYR A 170 -6.72 -12.40 -9.66
CA TYR A 170 -5.54 -12.03 -8.88
C TYR A 170 -4.32 -12.81 -9.34
N VAL A 171 -3.17 -12.14 -9.34
CA VAL A 171 -1.86 -12.76 -9.58
C VAL A 171 -0.99 -12.68 -8.34
N ARG A 172 0.06 -13.49 -8.31
CA ARG A 172 1.10 -13.35 -7.29
C ARG A 172 1.88 -12.07 -7.57
N LEU A 173 1.87 -11.16 -6.59
CA LEU A 173 2.67 -9.95 -6.63
C LEU A 173 4.13 -10.27 -6.22
N ARG A 174 5.06 -9.47 -6.73
CA ARG A 174 6.51 -9.69 -6.63
C ARG A 174 7.11 -9.26 -5.30
#